data_AF-A0A9D7JIP2-F1
#
_entry.id   AF-A0A9D7JIP2-F1
#
_cell.length_a   1.000
_cell.length_b   1.000
_cell.length_c   1.000
_cell.angle_alpha   90.00
_cell.angle_beta   90.00
_cell.angle_gamma   90.00
#
_symmetry.space_group_name_H-M   'P 1'
#
loop_
_entity.id
_entity.type
_entity.pdbx_description
1 polymer ?
#
loop_
_entity_poly.entity_id
_entity_poly.type
_entity_poly.pdbx_seq_one_letter_code
_entity_poly.pdbx_strand_id
1 'polypeptide(L)'
;MAEWVIRIERMNEQRRASDGKRRTVGRYQVFHDGVAQTGADMTGTVAESRGPGANAPAGNGRRVEPGRYPLWTQAGSKYVTLNYRNSMNSAHIPRPGIELKGTGERSEILIHPGIGFLASVGCLNLCTSLPDAAEPITYSSSRRRVISVIDDMRSFFGGEFPAANGRRIPGAFAEIIGDP
;
A
#
# COMPACT_ATOMS: atom_id res chain seq x y z
N MET A 1 10.89 -17.37 -12.99
CA MET A 1 10.49 -17.33 -11.57
C MET A 1 9.11 -16.71 -11.53
N ALA A 2 8.20 -17.25 -10.71
CA ALA A 2 6.88 -16.68 -10.53
C ALA A 2 7.00 -15.25 -9.98
N GLU A 3 6.21 -14.33 -10.53
CA GLU A 3 6.27 -12.92 -10.19
C GLU A 3 4.88 -12.37 -9.86
N TRP A 4 4.81 -11.70 -8.71
CA TRP A 4 3.61 -11.02 -8.24
C TRP A 4 3.88 -9.51 -8.19
N VAL A 5 3.03 -8.71 -8.81
CA VAL A 5 3.20 -7.26 -8.87
C VAL A 5 1.91 -6.54 -8.52
N ILE A 6 1.99 -5.56 -7.62
CA ILE A 6 0.99 -4.49 -7.54
C ILE A 6 1.54 -3.26 -8.26
N ARG A 7 0.95 -2.95 -9.41
CA ARG A 7 1.27 -1.74 -10.16
C ARG A 7 0.39 -0.61 -9.69
N ILE A 8 0.99 0.55 -9.51
CA ILE A 8 0.39 1.74 -8.95
C ILE A 8 0.70 2.91 -9.87
N GLU A 9 -0.33 3.44 -10.52
CA GLU A 9 -0.22 4.58 -11.42
C GLU A 9 -0.79 5.81 -10.72
N ARG A 10 0.08 6.79 -10.44
CA ARG A 10 -0.33 8.06 -9.82
C ARG A 10 -1.01 8.92 -10.87
N MET A 11 -2.21 9.40 -10.55
CA MET A 11 -3.07 10.10 -11.50
C MET A 11 -3.02 11.61 -11.26
N ASN A 12 -3.32 12.02 -10.03
CA ASN A 12 -3.45 13.43 -9.69
C ASN A 12 -3.25 13.67 -8.20
N GLU A 13 -3.08 14.94 -7.86
CA GLU A 13 -3.11 15.38 -6.48
C GLU A 13 -4.46 16.00 -6.12
N GLN A 14 -4.90 15.76 -4.89
CA GLN A 14 -6.13 16.28 -4.32
C GLN A 14 -5.80 17.16 -3.12
N ARG A 15 -6.36 18.38 -3.11
CA ARG A 15 -6.26 19.32 -1.99
C ARG A 15 -7.62 19.52 -1.36
N ARG A 16 -7.75 19.19 -0.07
CA ARG A 16 -9.01 19.35 0.66
C ARG A 16 -9.23 20.81 1.02
N ALA A 17 -10.41 21.34 0.69
CA ALA A 17 -10.73 22.76 0.88
C ALA A 17 -10.74 23.17 2.36
N SER A 18 -11.19 22.31 3.27
CA SER A 18 -11.40 22.65 4.68
C SER A 18 -10.12 22.91 5.48
N ASP A 19 -9.02 22.23 5.16
CA ASP A 19 -7.77 22.32 5.91
C ASP A 19 -6.51 22.38 5.04
N GLY A 20 -6.68 22.44 3.72
CA GLY A 20 -5.58 22.52 2.76
C GLY A 20 -4.71 21.26 2.69
N LYS A 21 -5.07 20.16 3.37
CA LYS A 21 -4.32 18.91 3.31
C LYS A 21 -4.31 18.36 1.89
N ARG A 22 -3.17 17.76 1.52
CA ARG A 22 -2.90 17.23 0.18
C ARG A 22 -2.68 15.73 0.25
N ARG A 23 -3.23 15.00 -0.72
CA ARG A 23 -2.96 13.57 -0.94
C ARG A 23 -2.82 13.32 -2.44
N THR A 24 -2.03 12.33 -2.79
CA THR A 24 -1.97 11.84 -4.17
C THR A 24 -2.92 10.68 -4.31
N VAL A 25 -3.71 10.70 -5.38
CA VAL A 25 -4.58 9.59 -5.74
C VAL A 25 -4.06 8.94 -7.01
N GLY A 26 -4.02 7.61 -6.96
CA GLY A 26 -3.65 6.77 -8.09
C GLY A 26 -4.63 5.62 -8.27
N ARG A 27 -4.34 4.77 -9.24
CA ARG A 27 -4.98 3.46 -9.43
C ARG A 27 -3.99 2.36 -9.14
N TYR A 28 -4.47 1.22 -8.66
CA TYR A 28 -3.67 0.03 -8.57
C TYR A 28 -4.30 -1.14 -9.33
N GLN A 29 -3.44 -2.04 -9.80
CA GLN A 29 -3.81 -3.31 -10.42
C GLN A 29 -2.79 -4.37 -9.99
N VAL A 30 -3.28 -5.54 -9.58
CA VAL A 30 -2.46 -6.72 -9.26
C VAL A 30 -2.23 -7.55 -10.52
N PHE A 31 -1.02 -8.07 -10.69
CA PHE A 31 -0.59 -8.94 -11.76
C PHE A 31 0.11 -10.18 -11.22
N HIS A 32 -0.14 -11.33 -11.85
CA HIS A 32 0.64 -12.56 -11.70
C HIS A 32 1.32 -12.85 -13.03
N ASP A 33 2.64 -12.94 -13.05
CA ASP A 33 3.45 -13.19 -14.26
C ASP A 33 3.07 -12.26 -15.44
N GLY A 34 2.78 -10.99 -15.13
CA GLY A 34 2.36 -9.98 -16.11
C GLY A 34 0.87 -10.04 -16.52
N VAL A 35 0.09 -11.00 -16.02
CA VAL A 35 -1.35 -11.14 -16.27
C VAL A 35 -2.15 -10.43 -15.19
N ALA A 36 -2.99 -9.47 -15.60
CA ALA A 36 -3.86 -8.72 -14.68
C ALA A 36 -4.88 -9.65 -14.01
N GLN A 37 -4.96 -9.58 -12.68
CA GLN A 37 -5.89 -10.38 -11.90
C GLN A 37 -7.27 -9.73 -11.83
N THR A 38 -8.32 -10.54 -11.98
CA THR A 38 -9.73 -10.11 -12.01
C THR A 38 -10.46 -10.39 -10.70
N GLY A 39 -9.78 -10.97 -9.71
CA GLY A 39 -10.34 -11.25 -8.39
C GLY A 39 -10.83 -10.00 -7.68
N ALA A 40 -11.63 -10.21 -6.62
CA ALA A 40 -12.09 -9.11 -5.77
C ALA A 40 -10.89 -8.31 -5.26
N ASP A 41 -11.01 -6.98 -5.27
CA ASP A 41 -9.98 -6.04 -4.80
C ASP A 41 -8.63 -6.09 -5.51
N MET A 42 -8.48 -6.83 -6.61
CA MET A 42 -7.24 -6.83 -7.42
C MET A 42 -7.02 -5.53 -8.20
N THR A 43 -8.04 -4.67 -8.22
CA THR A 43 -7.96 -3.30 -8.73
C THR A 43 -8.70 -2.32 -7.81
N GLY A 44 -8.30 -1.06 -7.86
CA GLY A 44 -8.93 0.02 -7.09
C GLY A 44 -8.12 1.31 -7.14
N THR A 45 -8.37 2.19 -6.17
CA THR A 45 -7.58 3.42 -5.99
C THR A 45 -6.54 3.28 -4.90
N VAL A 46 -5.51 4.12 -4.94
CA VAL A 46 -4.54 4.27 -3.86
C VAL A 46 -4.50 5.72 -3.41
N ALA A 47 -4.29 5.94 -2.12
CA ALA A 47 -3.96 7.24 -1.56
C ALA A 47 -2.54 7.24 -0.97
N GLU A 48 -1.78 8.28 -1.28
CA GLU A 48 -0.43 8.52 -0.76
C GLU A 48 -0.32 9.97 -0.25
N SER A 49 0.78 10.28 0.43
CA SER A 49 1.15 11.65 0.74
C SER A 49 1.45 12.47 -0.53
N ARG A 50 1.55 13.79 -0.37
CA ARG A 50 1.83 14.74 -1.47
C ARG A 50 3.16 14.47 -2.18
N GLY A 51 3.21 14.85 -3.45
CA GLY A 51 4.42 14.83 -4.29
C GLY A 51 5.33 16.05 -4.09
N PRO A 52 6.50 16.11 -4.76
CA PRO A 52 7.10 15.03 -5.55
C PRO A 52 7.56 13.87 -4.65
N GLY A 53 7.85 12.72 -5.26
CA GLY A 53 8.43 11.58 -4.56
C GLY A 53 9.84 11.87 -4.05
N ALA A 54 10.19 11.37 -2.86
CA ALA A 54 11.54 11.49 -2.31
C ALA A 54 11.86 10.36 -1.32
N ASN A 55 12.93 9.62 -1.61
CA ASN A 55 13.44 8.52 -0.78
C ASN A 55 14.49 8.97 0.26
N ALA A 56 14.83 10.26 0.28
CA ALA A 56 15.67 10.90 1.30
C ALA A 56 15.31 12.40 1.45
N PRO A 57 15.65 13.04 2.57
CA PRO A 57 16.01 12.40 3.84
C PRO A 57 14.77 11.73 4.47
N ALA A 58 14.98 10.95 5.54
CA ALA A 58 13.87 10.45 6.35
C ALA A 58 12.98 11.60 6.88
N GLY A 59 11.69 11.34 7.05
CA GLY A 59 10.75 12.32 7.64
C GLY A 59 10.40 13.52 6.74
N ASN A 60 10.73 13.50 5.45
CA ASN A 60 10.52 14.62 4.52
C ASN A 60 9.04 14.97 4.18
N GLY A 61 8.06 14.23 4.71
CA GLY A 61 6.65 14.54 4.46
C GLY A 61 6.15 14.20 3.06
N ARG A 62 6.90 13.42 2.25
CA ARG A 62 6.58 13.11 0.84
C ARG A 62 6.19 11.65 0.64
N ARG A 63 5.60 11.35 -0.52
CA ARG A 63 5.50 9.97 -1.06
C ARG A 63 6.87 9.43 -1.48
N VAL A 64 7.00 8.12 -1.71
CA VAL A 64 8.23 7.52 -2.25
C VAL A 64 8.42 7.88 -3.73
N GLU A 65 9.63 7.73 -4.27
CA GLU A 65 9.88 7.98 -5.69
C GLU A 65 9.16 6.95 -6.59
N PRO A 66 8.87 7.28 -7.86
CA PRO A 66 8.50 6.27 -8.84
C PRO A 66 9.61 5.22 -8.96
N GLY A 67 9.25 3.95 -9.13
CA GLY A 67 10.21 2.87 -9.16
C GLY A 67 9.61 1.52 -8.79
N ARG A 68 10.49 0.52 -8.70
CA ARG A 68 10.11 -0.86 -8.40
C ARG A 68 10.69 -1.28 -7.06
N TYR A 69 9.82 -1.59 -6.11
CA TYR A 69 10.18 -1.84 -4.72
C TYR A 69 9.91 -3.31 -4.35
N PRO A 70 10.90 -4.08 -3.88
CA PRO A 70 10.66 -5.42 -3.37
C PRO A 70 9.75 -5.40 -2.13
N LEU A 71 8.83 -6.35 -2.07
CA LEU A 71 7.89 -6.49 -0.97
C LEU A 71 8.40 -7.47 0.10
N TRP A 72 8.11 -7.14 1.34
CA TRP A 72 8.48 -7.89 2.53
C TRP A 72 7.27 -8.06 3.44
N THR A 73 7.24 -9.18 4.17
CA THR A 73 6.31 -9.33 5.29
C THR A 73 6.67 -8.32 6.38
N GLN A 74 5.71 -7.53 6.83
CA GLN A 74 5.89 -6.46 7.82
C GLN A 74 5.97 -7.03 9.24
N ALA A 75 6.94 -6.58 10.04
CA ALA A 75 7.17 -6.99 11.43
C ALA A 75 7.15 -5.80 12.40
N GLY A 76 6.12 -4.96 12.34
CA GLY A 76 5.98 -3.79 13.22
C GLY A 76 5.04 -4.03 14.40
N SER A 77 5.01 -3.07 15.34
CA SER A 77 4.06 -3.09 16.47
C SER A 77 2.64 -2.68 16.05
N LYS A 78 2.52 -1.78 15.07
CA LYS A 78 1.22 -1.26 14.56
C LYS A 78 0.68 -2.05 13.39
N TYR A 79 1.57 -2.62 12.57
CA TYR A 79 1.24 -3.34 11.35
C TYR A 79 2.06 -4.61 11.26
N VAL A 80 1.44 -5.69 10.80
CA VAL A 80 2.08 -6.98 10.50
C VAL A 80 1.44 -7.61 9.26
N THR A 81 2.17 -8.44 8.53
CA THR A 81 1.56 -9.20 7.40
C THR A 81 0.85 -10.45 7.88
N LEU A 82 1.47 -11.17 8.80
CA LEU A 82 0.93 -12.40 9.40
C LEU A 82 0.44 -12.14 10.81
N ASN A 83 -0.62 -12.83 11.21
CA ASN A 83 -1.20 -12.79 12.56
C ASN A 83 -1.67 -11.38 13.00
N TYR A 84 -2.12 -10.56 12.06
CA TYR A 84 -2.78 -9.30 12.39
C TYR A 84 -4.10 -9.56 13.15
N ARG A 85 -4.52 -8.59 13.96
CA ARG A 85 -5.75 -8.70 14.72
C ARG A 85 -6.97 -8.69 13.79
N ASN A 86 -7.86 -9.66 13.95
CA ASN A 86 -9.12 -9.70 13.23
C ASN A 86 -10.13 -8.74 13.89
N SER A 87 -10.11 -7.46 13.48
CA SER A 87 -11.03 -6.47 14.01
C SER A 87 -11.30 -5.35 13.01
N MET A 88 -12.56 -4.91 12.98
CA MET A 88 -12.99 -3.74 12.21
C MET A 88 -12.77 -2.42 12.96
N ASN A 89 -12.37 -2.46 14.22
CA ASN A 89 -11.97 -1.27 14.97
C ASN A 89 -10.54 -0.87 14.56
N SER A 90 -10.38 0.34 14.00
CA SER A 90 -9.09 0.85 13.55
C SER A 90 -8.09 1.11 14.68
N ALA A 91 -8.54 1.21 15.93
CA ALA A 91 -7.69 1.34 17.10
C ALA A 91 -7.05 0.01 17.53
N HIS A 92 -7.57 -1.13 17.06
CA HIS A 92 -7.03 -2.44 17.40
C HIS A 92 -5.81 -2.78 16.54
N ILE A 93 -4.67 -2.93 17.20
CA ILE A 93 -3.38 -3.31 16.61
C ILE A 93 -3.01 -4.76 17.00
N PRO A 94 -2.12 -5.42 16.24
CA PRO A 94 -1.55 -4.97 14.97
C PRO A 94 -2.54 -5.12 13.79
N ARG A 95 -2.44 -4.22 12.81
CA ARG A 95 -3.26 -4.19 11.59
C ARG A 95 -2.55 -4.89 10.42
N PRO A 96 -3.24 -5.34 9.36
CA PRO A 96 -2.57 -5.91 8.20
C PRO A 96 -1.68 -4.87 7.51
N GLY A 97 -0.53 -5.28 6.99
CA GLY A 97 0.32 -4.42 6.16
C GLY A 97 1.44 -5.20 5.47
N ILE A 98 2.00 -4.63 4.40
CA ILE A 98 3.12 -5.17 3.62
C ILE A 98 4.18 -4.08 3.54
N GLU A 99 5.45 -4.41 3.71
CA GLU A 99 6.54 -3.42 3.67
C GLU A 99 7.17 -3.33 2.27
N LEU A 100 7.40 -2.10 1.81
CA LEU A 100 8.27 -1.80 0.70
C LEU A 100 9.70 -1.62 1.23
N LYS A 101 10.65 -2.32 0.63
CA LYS A 101 12.09 -2.09 0.86
C LYS A 101 12.72 -1.43 -0.36
N GLY A 102 13.98 -1.00 -0.23
CA GLY A 102 14.68 -0.27 -1.29
C GLY A 102 14.29 1.21 -1.38
N THR A 103 13.74 1.78 -0.31
CA THR A 103 13.22 3.16 -0.22
C THR A 103 14.26 4.16 0.29
N GLY A 104 15.55 3.92 0.03
CA GLY A 104 16.66 4.78 0.45
C GLY A 104 16.76 4.91 1.98
N GLU A 105 16.80 6.15 2.48
CA GLU A 105 16.88 6.46 3.92
C GLU A 105 15.54 6.29 4.65
N ARG A 106 14.48 5.91 3.94
CA ARG A 106 13.15 5.75 4.52
C ARG A 106 12.88 4.28 4.81
N SER A 107 12.37 4.00 6.00
CA SER A 107 11.90 2.69 6.44
C SER A 107 10.41 2.72 6.75
N GLU A 108 9.80 1.56 6.96
CA GLU A 108 8.38 1.43 7.31
C GLU A 108 7.45 2.12 6.29
N ILE A 109 7.83 2.07 5.01
CA ILE A 109 6.94 2.42 3.90
C ILE A 109 6.07 1.21 3.65
N LEU A 110 4.76 1.33 3.92
CA LEU A 110 3.86 0.18 3.90
C LEU A 110 2.74 0.34 2.88
N ILE A 111 2.27 -0.78 2.34
CA ILE A 111 0.89 -0.91 1.87
C ILE A 111 0.06 -1.29 3.10
N HIS A 112 -0.84 -0.41 3.52
CA HIS A 112 -1.65 -0.64 4.73
C HIS A 112 -3.01 0.05 4.68
N PRO A 113 -3.96 -0.32 5.55
CA PRO A 113 -5.29 0.27 5.55
C PRO A 113 -5.25 1.77 5.88
N GLY A 114 -5.95 2.56 5.08
CA GLY A 114 -6.18 3.98 5.31
C GLY A 114 -7.44 4.25 6.14
N ILE A 115 -7.58 5.49 6.62
CA ILE A 115 -8.78 5.99 7.29
C ILE A 115 -8.82 7.53 7.17
N GLY A 116 -10.01 8.11 6.98
CA GLY A 116 -10.16 9.57 6.91
C GLY A 116 -9.48 10.15 5.67
N PHE A 117 -8.72 11.24 5.78
CA PHE A 117 -8.12 11.84 4.58
C PHE A 117 -6.95 11.04 4.01
N LEU A 118 -6.04 10.65 4.90
CA LEU A 118 -4.80 9.93 4.66
C LEU A 118 -4.31 9.40 6.02
N ALA A 119 -3.87 8.14 6.10
CA ALA A 119 -3.54 7.54 7.39
C ALA A 119 -2.07 7.75 7.83
N SER A 120 -1.16 7.95 6.88
CA SER A 120 0.27 8.12 7.19
C SER A 120 1.01 8.80 6.02
N VAL A 121 2.24 9.23 6.31
CA VAL A 121 3.13 9.83 5.32
C VAL A 121 4.00 8.74 4.70
N GLY A 122 4.15 8.75 3.38
CA GLY A 122 5.02 7.83 2.64
C GLY A 122 4.41 6.50 2.27
N CYS A 123 3.39 6.04 2.99
CA CYS A 123 2.74 4.76 2.73
C CYS A 123 1.66 4.84 1.64
N LEU A 124 1.23 3.65 1.21
CA LEU A 124 0.22 3.42 0.19
C LEU A 124 -1.06 2.89 0.87
N ASN A 125 -2.16 3.62 0.77
CA ASN A 125 -3.45 3.20 1.31
C ASN A 125 -4.39 2.73 0.19
N LEU A 126 -4.65 1.42 0.11
CA LEU A 126 -5.58 0.86 -0.88
C LEU A 126 -7.02 1.25 -0.57
N CYS A 127 -7.77 1.73 -1.57
CA CYS A 127 -9.08 2.32 -1.42
C CYS A 127 -10.04 1.81 -2.52
N THR A 128 -11.35 2.03 -2.32
CA THR A 128 -12.35 1.71 -3.37
C THR A 128 -12.35 2.76 -4.48
N SER A 129 -12.73 3.98 -4.13
CA SER A 129 -12.79 5.13 -5.04
C SER A 129 -12.51 6.37 -4.23
N LEU A 130 -11.84 7.35 -4.83
CA LEU A 130 -11.53 8.65 -4.24
C LEU A 130 -11.67 9.71 -5.34
N PRO A 131 -12.92 10.06 -5.76
CA PRO A 131 -13.15 10.94 -6.90
C PRO A 131 -12.64 12.36 -6.65
N ASP A 132 -12.67 12.82 -5.40
CA ASP A 132 -12.25 14.17 -5.01
C ASP A 132 -11.64 14.21 -3.60
N ALA A 133 -11.25 15.42 -3.18
CA ALA A 133 -10.58 15.67 -1.91
C ALA A 133 -11.52 15.69 -0.67
N ALA A 134 -12.84 15.72 -0.88
CA ALA A 134 -13.81 15.65 0.21
C ALA A 134 -14.05 14.19 0.65
N GLU A 135 -13.87 13.23 -0.27
CA GLU A 135 -14.12 11.82 0.00
C GLU A 135 -13.12 11.21 1.02
N PRO A 136 -13.60 10.70 2.17
CA PRO A 136 -12.75 10.03 3.13
C PRO A 136 -12.46 8.57 2.72
N ILE A 137 -11.31 8.08 3.14
CA ILE A 137 -10.97 6.66 3.10
C ILE A 137 -11.77 5.93 4.18
N THR A 138 -12.60 4.99 3.74
CA THR A 138 -13.33 4.07 4.62
C THR A 138 -12.43 2.93 5.07
N TYR A 139 -12.12 2.88 6.38
CA TYR A 139 -11.20 1.90 6.96
C TYR A 139 -11.60 0.45 6.67
N SER A 140 -12.88 0.11 6.78
CA SER A 140 -13.35 -1.26 6.57
C SER A 140 -13.05 -1.77 5.16
N SER A 141 -13.34 -0.96 4.14
CA SER A 141 -13.03 -1.30 2.74
C SER A 141 -11.53 -1.33 2.50
N SER A 142 -10.79 -0.35 3.01
CA SER A 142 -9.33 -0.29 2.85
C SER A 142 -8.64 -1.49 3.49
N ARG A 143 -9.09 -1.90 4.69
CA ARG A 143 -8.59 -3.08 5.40
C ARG A 143 -8.84 -4.37 4.61
N ARG A 144 -10.05 -4.56 4.10
CA ARG A 144 -10.42 -5.72 3.28
C ARG A 144 -9.51 -5.85 2.06
N ARG A 145 -9.22 -4.74 1.36
CA ARG A 145 -8.34 -4.72 0.18
C ARG A 145 -6.91 -5.15 0.49
N VAL A 146 -6.33 -4.63 1.58
CA VAL A 146 -4.98 -5.03 1.99
C VAL A 146 -4.92 -6.50 2.34
N ILE A 147 -5.94 -7.03 3.01
CA ILE A 147 -6.03 -8.47 3.30
C ILE A 147 -6.18 -9.29 2.04
N SER A 148 -7.05 -8.88 1.12
CA SER A 148 -7.25 -9.57 -0.15
C SER A 148 -5.95 -9.67 -0.95
N VAL A 149 -5.13 -8.62 -0.94
CA VAL A 149 -3.81 -8.62 -1.58
C VAL A 149 -2.80 -9.53 -0.86
N ILE A 150 -2.82 -9.58 0.48
CA ILE A 150 -1.98 -10.51 1.27
C ILE A 150 -2.37 -11.96 0.98
N ASP A 151 -3.67 -12.26 0.99
CA ASP A 151 -4.20 -13.60 0.75
C ASP A 151 -3.94 -14.06 -0.69
N ASP A 152 -4.07 -13.16 -1.66
CA ASP A 152 -3.74 -13.41 -3.07
C ASP A 152 -2.25 -13.74 -3.25
N MET A 153 -1.34 -12.94 -2.67
CA MET A 153 0.09 -13.26 -2.67
C MET A 153 0.37 -14.62 -2.02
N ARG A 154 -0.24 -14.90 -0.87
CA ARG A 154 -0.05 -16.18 -0.16
C ARG A 154 -0.53 -17.37 -0.99
N SER A 155 -1.64 -17.21 -1.69
CA SER A 155 -2.17 -18.23 -2.61
C SER A 155 -1.23 -18.43 -3.80
N PHE A 156 -0.79 -17.35 -4.44
CA PHE A 156 0.08 -17.38 -5.62
C PHE A 156 1.43 -18.06 -5.35
N PHE A 157 2.10 -17.69 -4.25
CA PHE A 157 3.40 -18.27 -3.90
C PHE A 157 3.30 -19.61 -3.16
N GLY A 158 2.13 -19.97 -2.63
CA GLY A 158 1.92 -21.19 -1.87
C GLY A 158 2.96 -21.38 -0.75
N GLY A 159 3.71 -22.48 -0.81
CA GLY A 159 4.76 -22.81 0.16
C GLY A 159 5.98 -21.88 0.13
N GLU A 160 6.16 -21.08 -0.92
CA GLU A 160 7.24 -20.09 -1.03
C GLU A 160 6.90 -18.77 -0.32
N PHE A 161 5.62 -18.55 0.04
CA PHE A 161 5.25 -17.38 0.83
C PHE A 161 5.88 -17.46 2.23
N PRO A 162 6.51 -16.39 2.74
CA PRO A 162 7.20 -16.46 4.03
C PRO A 162 6.29 -16.85 5.19
N ALA A 163 6.75 -17.81 6.00
CA ALA A 163 6.02 -18.28 7.19
C ALA A 163 6.17 -17.35 8.42
N ALA A 164 6.97 -16.28 8.32
CA ALA A 164 7.21 -15.33 9.39
C ALA A 164 7.23 -13.89 8.88
N ASN A 165 6.91 -12.95 9.78
CA ASN A 165 7.05 -11.51 9.53
C ASN A 165 8.54 -11.11 9.44
N GLY A 166 8.85 -10.00 8.76
CA GLY A 166 10.20 -9.46 8.62
C GLY A 166 11.04 -10.17 7.55
N ARG A 167 10.39 -10.81 6.58
CA ARG A 167 11.04 -11.62 5.55
C ARG A 167 10.72 -11.07 4.17
N ARG A 168 11.70 -11.12 3.27
CA ARG A 168 11.47 -10.85 1.85
C ARG A 168 10.44 -11.83 1.32
N ILE A 169 9.51 -11.36 0.51
CA ILE A 169 8.61 -12.20 -0.28
C ILE A 169 9.28 -12.35 -1.67
N PRO A 170 9.90 -13.50 -1.99
CA PRO A 170 10.58 -13.67 -3.28
C PRO A 170 9.59 -13.47 -4.44
N GLY A 171 10.00 -12.74 -5.48
CA GLY A 171 9.15 -12.51 -6.65
C GLY A 171 8.03 -11.47 -6.47
N ALA A 172 7.88 -10.84 -5.29
CA ALA A 172 6.83 -9.85 -5.04
C ALA A 172 7.36 -8.40 -5.10
N PHE A 173 6.68 -7.54 -5.87
CA PHE A 173 7.08 -6.14 -6.08
C PHE A 173 5.90 -5.18 -6.07
N ALA A 174 6.15 -3.93 -5.64
CA ALA A 174 5.30 -2.79 -5.96
C ALA A 174 5.96 -1.96 -7.08
N GLU A 175 5.23 -1.72 -8.16
CA GLU A 175 5.65 -0.84 -9.25
C GLU A 175 4.91 0.49 -9.15
N ILE A 176 5.63 1.57 -8.91
CA ILE A 176 5.07 2.91 -8.76
C ILE A 176 5.42 3.74 -10.00
N ILE A 177 4.40 4.26 -10.67
CA ILE A 177 4.50 4.96 -11.95
C ILE A 177 3.94 6.38 -11.80
N GLY A 178 4.66 7.35 -12.37
CA GLY A 178 4.27 8.76 -12.43
C GLY A 178 4.67 9.57 -11.19
N ASP A 179 4.80 10.88 -11.35
CA ASP A 179 5.03 11.81 -10.24
C ASP A 179 4.27 13.14 -10.49
N PRO A 180 2.92 13.11 -10.54
CA PRO A 180 2.09 14.26 -10.88
C PRO A 180 2.08 15.34 -9.79
#